data_AF-A0A2D5B0C6-F1
#
_entry.id   AF-A0A2D5B0C6-F1
#
_cell.length_a   1.000
_cell.length_b   1.000
_cell.length_c   1.000
_cell.angle_alpha   90.00
_cell.angle_beta   90.00
_cell.angle_gamma   90.00
#
_symmetry.space_group_name_H-M   'P 1'
#
loop_
_entity.id
_entity.type
_entity.pdbx_description
1 polymer ?
#
loop_
_entity_poly.entity_id
_entity_poly.type
_entity_poly.pdbx_seq_one_letter_code
_entity_poly.pdbx_strand_id
1 'polypeptide(L)'
;MATDRILSIFMRRLYGLFFCLWAPLFACCLSAPEPGDWLGVGFRTPEQTFRTFQTGLRADQPDLEYRCFALEFKRQNIENQGFYRQFREELFRRNPLLKLAATAEIIEVQERPRGVRRLIARVDTWFHDEVFAVDFVREDYYEIFEGEEIGSDDFCSFEDSVALKNDRYIIVIPANAEIPLVGISEIRIGSSWRIASFPTLETP
;
A
#
# COMPACT_ATOMS: atom_id res chain seq x y z
N MET A 1 2.43 55.24 5.36
CA MET A 1 3.30 54.04 5.36
C MET A 1 3.28 53.21 6.65
N ALA A 2 2.38 53.48 7.62
CA ALA A 2 2.25 52.69 8.85
C ALA A 2 0.91 51.92 8.97
N THR A 3 -0.05 52.16 8.08
CA THR A 3 -1.41 51.60 8.10
C THR A 3 -1.55 50.25 7.40
N ASP A 4 -0.69 49.93 6.41
CA ASP A 4 -0.76 48.65 5.68
C ASP A 4 -0.21 47.43 6.46
N ARG A 5 0.62 47.66 7.48
CA ARG A 5 1.19 46.55 8.29
C ARG A 5 0.23 46.02 9.36
N ILE A 6 -0.77 46.80 9.76
CA ILE A 6 -1.72 46.39 10.81
C ILE A 6 -2.86 45.55 10.21
N LEU A 7 -3.26 45.82 8.97
CA LEU A 7 -4.29 45.05 8.27
C LEU A 7 -3.83 43.62 7.92
N SER A 8 -2.56 43.43 7.56
CA SER A 8 -2.01 42.11 7.20
C SER A 8 -1.84 41.17 8.40
N ILE A 9 -1.61 41.73 9.59
CA ILE A 9 -1.53 40.98 10.85
C ILE A 9 -2.93 40.57 11.35
N PHE A 10 -3.94 41.42 11.13
CA PHE A 10 -5.32 41.12 11.51
C PHE A 10 -5.98 40.07 10.59
N MET A 11 -5.73 40.11 9.27
CA MET A 11 -6.23 39.08 8.35
C MET A 11 -5.57 37.71 8.62
N ARG A 12 -4.26 37.64 8.93
CA ARG A 12 -3.59 36.38 9.28
C ARG A 12 -4.18 35.69 10.51
N ARG A 13 -4.72 36.43 11.48
CA ARG A 13 -5.36 35.86 12.67
C ARG A 13 -6.79 35.40 12.43
N LEU A 14 -7.52 36.00 11.49
CA LEU A 14 -8.86 35.54 11.11
C LEU A 14 -8.81 34.27 10.24
N TYR A 15 -7.84 34.13 9.33
CA TYR A 15 -7.67 32.92 8.53
C TYR A 15 -7.21 31.71 9.35
N GLY A 16 -6.38 31.91 10.39
CA GLY A 16 -5.97 30.82 11.28
C GLY A 16 -7.12 30.23 12.12
N LEU A 17 -8.09 31.05 12.52
CA LEU A 17 -9.28 30.59 13.25
C LEU A 17 -10.31 29.89 12.35
N PHE A 18 -10.44 30.32 11.09
CA PHE A 18 -11.30 29.64 10.12
C PHE A 18 -10.71 28.28 9.66
N PHE A 19 -9.39 28.17 9.51
CA PHE A 19 -8.76 26.88 9.15
C PHE A 19 -8.84 25.85 10.29
N CYS A 20 -8.68 26.27 11.55
CA CYS A 20 -8.76 25.35 12.70
C CYS A 20 -10.18 24.88 13.02
N LEU A 21 -11.23 25.64 12.68
CA LEU A 21 -12.62 25.21 12.88
C LEU A 21 -13.10 24.22 11.80
N TRP A 22 -12.46 24.20 10.63
CA TRP A 22 -12.84 23.33 9.51
C TRP A 22 -11.87 22.15 9.30
N ALA A 23 -10.66 22.19 9.85
CA ALA A 23 -9.71 21.07 9.83
C ALA A 23 -10.28 19.72 10.30
N PRO A 24 -11.11 19.63 11.38
CA PRO A 24 -11.69 18.34 11.77
C PRO A 24 -12.80 17.85 10.82
N LEU A 25 -13.40 18.73 10.01
CA LEU A 25 -14.43 18.34 9.03
C LEU A 25 -13.83 17.82 7.72
N PHE A 26 -12.63 18.27 7.34
CA PHE A 26 -11.96 17.78 6.12
C PHE A 26 -11.07 16.56 6.37
N ALA A 27 -10.66 16.27 7.61
CA ALA A 27 -9.87 15.08 7.94
C ALA A 27 -10.67 13.76 7.95
N CYS A 28 -12.02 13.82 7.92
CA CYS A 28 -12.90 12.65 8.01
C CYS A 28 -13.56 12.22 6.68
N CYS A 29 -13.36 12.92 5.58
CA CYS A 29 -14.12 12.69 4.35
C CYS A 29 -13.41 11.82 3.31
N LEU A 30 -12.65 10.81 3.75
CA LEU A 30 -12.28 9.74 2.82
C LEU A 30 -13.49 8.80 2.71
N SER A 31 -14.12 8.74 1.54
CA SER A 31 -15.25 7.86 1.31
C SER A 31 -14.84 6.40 1.56
N ALA A 32 -15.70 5.67 2.27
CA ALA A 32 -15.53 4.22 2.41
C ALA A 32 -15.47 3.56 1.01
N PRO A 33 -14.76 2.43 0.86
CA PRO A 33 -14.73 1.72 -0.42
C PRO A 33 -16.14 1.26 -0.83
N GLU A 34 -16.42 1.30 -2.12
CA GLU A 34 -17.65 0.79 -2.68
C GLU A 34 -17.60 -0.75 -2.79
N PRO A 35 -18.75 -1.46 -2.87
CA PRO A 35 -18.76 -2.91 -3.07
C PRO A 35 -17.94 -3.37 -4.29
N GLY A 36 -17.89 -2.55 -5.35
CA GLY A 36 -17.07 -2.82 -6.54
C GLY A 36 -15.57 -2.81 -6.25
N ASP A 37 -15.11 -1.98 -5.31
CA ASP A 37 -13.70 -1.94 -4.90
C ASP A 37 -13.28 -3.25 -4.24
N TRP A 38 -14.16 -3.82 -3.39
CA TRP A 38 -13.93 -5.12 -2.75
C TRP A 38 -13.87 -6.27 -3.74
N LEU A 39 -14.69 -6.25 -4.79
CA LEU A 39 -14.62 -7.23 -5.87
C LEU A 39 -13.38 -7.04 -6.74
N GLY A 40 -12.84 -5.83 -6.80
CA GLY A 40 -11.63 -5.47 -7.53
C GLY A 40 -10.33 -5.86 -6.82
N VAL A 41 -10.37 -6.17 -5.52
CA VAL A 41 -9.20 -6.56 -4.72
C VAL A 41 -8.46 -7.72 -5.39
N GLY A 42 -7.17 -7.53 -5.63
CA GLY A 42 -6.30 -8.54 -6.22
C GLY A 42 -4.95 -7.98 -6.65
N PHE A 43 -4.08 -8.89 -7.09
CA PHE A 43 -2.66 -8.62 -7.30
C PHE A 43 -2.16 -9.05 -8.69
N ARG A 44 -3.06 -9.13 -9.69
CA ARG A 44 -2.72 -9.65 -11.03
C ARG A 44 -2.01 -8.63 -11.92
N THR A 45 -2.22 -7.34 -11.68
CA THR A 45 -1.55 -6.23 -12.39
C THR A 45 -1.12 -5.15 -11.40
N PRO A 46 -0.13 -4.29 -11.74
CA PRO A 46 0.28 -3.16 -10.90
C PRO A 46 -0.90 -2.26 -10.51
N GLU A 47 -1.79 -1.97 -11.46
CA GLU A 47 -2.97 -1.15 -11.25
C GLU A 47 -3.93 -1.82 -10.26
N GLN A 48 -4.15 -3.13 -10.39
CA GLN A 48 -5.01 -3.87 -9.47
C GLN A 48 -4.43 -3.88 -8.05
N THR A 49 -3.12 -4.09 -7.91
CA THR A 49 -2.42 -4.00 -6.62
C THR A 49 -2.53 -2.60 -6.04
N PHE A 50 -2.37 -1.56 -6.85
CA PHE A 50 -2.51 -0.17 -6.39
C PHE A 50 -3.93 0.13 -5.92
N ARG A 51 -4.96 -0.28 -6.67
CA ARG A 51 -6.37 -0.14 -6.26
C ARG A 51 -6.67 -0.93 -4.99
N THR A 52 -6.07 -2.10 -4.83
CA THR A 52 -6.16 -2.91 -3.60
C THR A 52 -5.56 -2.17 -2.40
N PHE A 53 -4.39 -1.56 -2.58
CA PHE A 53 -3.76 -0.72 -1.57
C PHE A 53 -4.64 0.48 -1.19
N GLN A 54 -5.22 1.18 -2.17
CA GLN A 54 -6.16 2.27 -1.94
C GLN A 54 -7.43 1.81 -1.20
N THR A 55 -7.93 0.61 -1.53
CA THR A 55 -9.07 -0.01 -0.83
C THR A 55 -8.72 -0.27 0.63
N GLY A 56 -7.54 -0.83 0.91
CA GLY A 56 -7.03 -1.02 2.27
C GLY A 56 -6.97 0.29 3.05
N LEU A 57 -6.41 1.34 2.44
CA LEU A 57 -6.33 2.68 3.02
C LEU A 57 -7.72 3.26 3.36
N ARG A 58 -8.69 3.16 2.44
CA ARG A 58 -10.06 3.64 2.63
C ARG A 58 -10.82 2.84 3.68
N ALA A 59 -10.62 1.53 3.72
CA ALA A 59 -11.28 0.61 4.64
C ALA A 59 -10.66 0.57 6.04
N ASP A 60 -9.55 1.29 6.25
CA ASP A 60 -8.72 1.19 7.44
C ASP A 60 -8.25 -0.26 7.74
N GLN A 61 -7.86 -0.97 6.68
CA GLN A 61 -7.44 -2.37 6.70
C GLN A 61 -5.91 -2.46 6.51
N PRO A 62 -5.10 -2.27 7.57
CA PRO A 62 -3.65 -2.27 7.48
C PRO A 62 -3.10 -3.62 6.98
N ASP A 63 -3.81 -4.72 7.19
CA ASP A 63 -3.37 -6.04 6.74
C ASP A 63 -3.47 -6.16 5.22
N LEU A 64 -4.50 -5.56 4.62
CA LEU A 64 -4.64 -5.52 3.16
C LEU A 64 -3.56 -4.62 2.54
N GLU A 65 -3.26 -3.50 3.17
CA GLU A 65 -2.14 -2.63 2.77
C GLU A 65 -0.80 -3.35 2.87
N TYR A 66 -0.55 -4.04 3.99
CA TYR A 66 0.69 -4.79 4.24
C TYR A 66 0.92 -5.87 3.18
N ARG A 67 -0.14 -6.56 2.75
CA ARG A 67 -0.08 -7.54 1.65
C ARG A 67 0.29 -6.89 0.32
N CYS A 68 0.01 -5.62 0.09
CA CYS A 68 0.39 -4.98 -1.17
C CYS A 68 1.90 -4.78 -1.30
N PHE A 69 2.67 -4.80 -0.21
CA PHE A 69 4.11 -4.55 -0.25
C PHE A 69 4.94 -5.76 -0.65
N ALA A 70 5.99 -5.49 -1.41
CA ALA A 70 7.01 -6.45 -1.78
C ALA A 70 7.79 -6.88 -0.53
N LEU A 71 8.29 -8.12 -0.52
CA LEU A 71 9.03 -8.64 0.61
C LEU A 71 10.29 -7.82 0.91
N GLU A 72 11.03 -7.42 -0.13
CA GLU A 72 12.22 -6.60 0.05
C GLU A 72 11.88 -5.22 0.62
N PHE A 73 10.76 -4.62 0.19
CA PHE A 73 10.27 -3.38 0.78
C PHE A 73 9.92 -3.56 2.25
N LYS A 74 9.26 -4.66 2.62
CA LYS A 74 8.97 -5.01 4.01
C LYS A 74 10.28 -5.13 4.79
N ARG A 75 11.25 -5.94 4.35
CA ARG A 75 12.54 -6.13 5.05
C ARG A 75 13.30 -4.83 5.29
N GLN A 76 13.25 -3.90 4.35
CA GLN A 76 13.97 -2.63 4.44
C GLN A 76 13.26 -1.57 5.29
N ASN A 77 11.93 -1.58 5.36
CA ASN A 77 11.15 -0.47 5.91
C ASN A 77 10.17 -0.87 7.04
N ILE A 78 9.86 -2.16 7.17
CA ILE A 78 8.78 -2.70 7.99
C ILE A 78 9.25 -3.96 8.72
N GLU A 79 9.56 -3.85 10.00
CA GLU A 79 10.05 -4.98 10.80
C GLU A 79 9.08 -6.18 10.83
N ASN A 80 7.79 -5.91 11.01
CA ASN A 80 6.72 -6.90 10.99
C ASN A 80 5.35 -6.21 10.81
N GLN A 81 4.29 -7.00 10.63
CA GLN A 81 2.93 -6.50 10.44
C GLN A 81 2.41 -5.68 11.64
N GLY A 82 2.76 -6.06 12.87
CA GLY A 82 2.37 -5.31 14.08
C GLY A 82 3.03 -3.93 14.13
N PHE A 83 4.32 -3.85 13.79
CA PHE A 83 5.06 -2.61 13.64
C PHE A 83 4.45 -1.71 12.56
N TYR A 84 4.06 -2.29 11.42
CA TYR A 84 3.39 -1.54 10.35
C TYR A 84 2.11 -0.85 10.83
N ARG A 85 1.25 -1.57 11.57
CA ARG A 85 0.01 -0.99 12.13
C ARG A 85 0.31 0.24 12.99
N GLN A 86 1.29 0.14 13.90
CA GLN A 86 1.69 1.24 14.77
C GLN A 86 2.30 2.41 13.99
N PHE A 87 3.20 2.11 13.05
CA PHE A 87 3.80 3.12 12.17
C PHE A 87 2.74 3.87 11.36
N ARG A 88 1.79 3.15 10.77
CA ARG A 88 0.68 3.69 9.98
C ARG A 88 -0.21 4.62 10.82
N GLU A 89 -0.57 4.22 12.03
CA GLU A 89 -1.34 5.05 12.96
C GLU A 89 -0.63 6.37 13.27
N GLU A 90 0.67 6.32 13.58
CA GLU A 90 1.45 7.51 13.87
C GLU A 90 1.64 8.39 12.63
N LEU A 91 1.86 7.78 11.47
CA LEU A 91 1.99 8.47 10.19
C LEU A 91 0.74 9.29 9.87
N PHE A 92 -0.45 8.69 10.00
CA PHE A 92 -1.71 9.40 9.74
C PHE A 92 -2.12 10.36 10.86
N ARG A 93 -1.69 10.12 12.10
CA ARG A 93 -1.85 11.09 13.19
C ARG A 93 -1.05 12.37 12.91
N ARG A 94 0.20 12.23 12.43
CA ARG A 94 1.07 13.36 12.09
C ARG A 94 0.72 14.03 10.78
N ASN A 95 0.33 13.24 9.78
CA ASN A 95 0.05 13.71 8.43
C ASN A 95 -1.31 13.14 7.94
N PRO A 96 -2.45 13.65 8.44
CA PRO A 96 -3.76 13.14 8.04
C PRO A 96 -4.03 13.23 6.54
N LEU A 97 -3.45 14.22 5.87
CA LEU A 97 -3.60 14.44 4.42
C LEU A 97 -3.03 13.31 3.57
N LEU A 98 -2.13 12.47 4.11
CA LEU A 98 -1.62 11.29 3.38
C LEU A 98 -2.72 10.29 3.05
N LYS A 99 -3.84 10.28 3.79
CA LYS A 99 -5.01 9.45 3.45
C LYS A 99 -5.62 9.81 2.09
N LEU A 100 -5.38 11.02 1.58
CA LEU A 100 -5.80 11.43 0.23
C LEU A 100 -5.08 10.67 -0.88
N ALA A 101 -3.94 10.01 -0.59
CA ALA A 101 -3.32 9.09 -1.54
C ALA A 101 -4.27 7.96 -1.98
N ALA A 102 -5.26 7.63 -1.14
CA ALA A 102 -6.28 6.66 -1.49
C ALA A 102 -7.23 7.14 -2.60
N THR A 103 -7.35 8.44 -2.85
CA THR A 103 -8.13 9.01 -3.97
C THR A 103 -7.31 9.21 -5.24
N ALA A 104 -6.03 8.81 -5.25
CA ALA A 104 -5.17 9.03 -6.39
C ALA A 104 -5.71 8.35 -7.66
N GLU A 105 -5.61 9.05 -8.78
CA GLU A 105 -5.91 8.53 -10.11
C GLU A 105 -4.62 8.08 -10.79
N ILE A 106 -4.68 6.96 -11.50
CA ILE A 106 -3.56 6.44 -12.26
C ILE A 106 -3.48 7.24 -13.56
N ILE A 107 -2.40 7.97 -13.78
CA ILE A 107 -2.16 8.72 -15.01
C ILE A 107 -1.45 7.84 -16.04
N GLU A 108 -0.43 7.12 -15.61
CA GLU A 108 0.47 6.41 -16.52
C GLU A 108 1.04 5.15 -15.85
N VAL A 109 1.30 4.14 -16.67
CA VAL A 109 2.05 2.94 -16.28
C VAL A 109 3.19 2.74 -17.26
N GLN A 110 4.41 2.74 -16.75
CA GLN A 110 5.64 2.66 -17.51
C GLN A 110 6.36 1.33 -17.25
N GLU A 111 6.91 0.75 -18.30
CA GLU A 111 7.85 -0.36 -18.18
C GLU A 111 9.24 0.15 -17.80
N ARG A 112 9.88 -0.48 -16.82
CA ARG A 112 11.25 -0.17 -16.40
C ARG A 112 12.14 -1.42 -16.55
N PRO A 113 13.47 -1.25 -16.59
CA PRO A 113 14.39 -2.38 -16.63
C PRO A 113 14.16 -3.37 -15.47
N ARG A 114 14.57 -4.62 -15.67
CA ARG A 114 14.49 -5.71 -14.67
C ARG A 114 13.05 -6.09 -14.25
N GLY A 115 12.09 -5.93 -15.16
CA GLY A 115 10.69 -6.35 -14.92
C GLY A 115 9.92 -5.46 -13.95
N VAL A 116 10.45 -4.29 -13.61
CA VAL A 116 9.75 -3.30 -12.78
C VAL A 116 8.69 -2.58 -13.61
N ARG A 117 7.54 -2.30 -13.00
CA ARG A 117 6.48 -1.45 -13.55
C ARG A 117 6.33 -0.23 -12.67
N ARG A 118 6.45 0.96 -13.25
CA ARG A 118 6.25 2.23 -12.54
C ARG A 118 4.87 2.77 -12.84
N LEU A 119 4.07 2.98 -11.81
CA LEU A 119 2.80 3.66 -11.88
C LEU A 119 2.98 5.12 -11.47
N ILE A 120 2.47 6.05 -12.28
CA ILE A 120 2.38 7.47 -11.94
C ILE A 120 0.94 7.75 -11.53
N ALA A 121 0.77 8.25 -10.30
CA ALA A 121 -0.53 8.58 -9.74
C ALA A 121 -0.60 10.08 -9.39
N ARG A 122 -1.80 10.65 -9.47
CA ARG A 122 -2.07 12.04 -9.08
C ARG A 122 -3.23 12.12 -8.11
N VAL A 123 -3.06 12.96 -7.11
CA VAL A 123 -4.10 13.37 -6.17
C VAL A 123 -4.42 14.82 -6.45
N ASP A 124 -5.64 15.06 -6.92
CA ASP A 124 -6.15 16.41 -7.15
C ASP A 124 -6.97 16.83 -5.92
N THR A 125 -6.61 17.97 -5.32
CA THR A 125 -7.38 18.58 -4.24
C THR A 125 -7.66 20.03 -4.57
N TRP A 126 -8.66 20.64 -3.92
CA TRP A 126 -8.97 22.05 -4.16
C TRP A 126 -7.82 23.04 -3.89
N PHE A 127 -6.77 22.64 -3.16
CA PHE A 127 -5.69 23.53 -2.76
C PHE A 127 -4.30 23.08 -3.22
N HIS A 128 -4.16 21.85 -3.72
CA HIS A 128 -2.88 21.26 -4.08
C HIS A 128 -3.07 20.02 -4.96
N ASP A 129 -2.32 19.95 -6.05
CA ASP A 129 -2.23 18.75 -6.89
C ASP A 129 -0.87 18.11 -6.64
N GLU A 130 -0.87 16.84 -6.27
CA GLU A 130 0.36 16.07 -6.01
C GLU A 130 0.45 14.91 -7.00
N VAL A 131 1.60 14.78 -7.65
CA VAL A 131 1.93 13.63 -8.50
C VAL A 131 3.03 12.83 -7.82
N PHE A 132 2.88 11.51 -7.77
CA PHE A 132 3.89 10.62 -7.22
C PHE A 132 4.01 9.33 -8.03
N ALA A 133 5.15 8.66 -7.87
CA ALA A 133 5.40 7.38 -8.50
C ALA A 133 5.34 6.23 -7.48
N VAL A 134 4.95 5.06 -7.96
CA VAL A 134 4.97 3.79 -7.23
C VAL A 134 5.59 2.74 -8.12
N ASP A 135 6.67 2.12 -7.68
CA ASP A 135 7.29 1.01 -8.40
C ASP A 135 6.72 -0.32 -7.93
N PHE A 136 6.46 -1.21 -8.89
CA PHE A 136 5.95 -2.54 -8.67
C PHE A 136 6.92 -3.58 -9.24
N VAL A 137 7.05 -4.69 -8.53
CA VAL A 137 7.73 -5.89 -9.00
C VAL A 137 6.77 -7.07 -8.92
N ARG A 138 6.96 -8.02 -9.82
CA ARG A 138 6.29 -9.31 -9.75
C ARG A 138 7.10 -10.24 -8.86
N GLU A 139 6.51 -10.66 -7.74
CA GLU A 139 7.12 -11.58 -6.80
C GLU A 139 6.34 -12.89 -6.75
N ASP A 140 7.10 -13.97 -6.78
CA ASP A 140 6.60 -15.29 -6.46
C ASP A 140 6.69 -15.51 -4.95
N TYR A 141 5.65 -16.09 -4.38
CA TYR A 141 5.47 -16.16 -2.94
C TYR A 141 4.83 -17.48 -2.53
N TYR A 142 5.01 -17.83 -1.26
CA TYR A 142 4.16 -18.79 -0.57
C TYR A 142 3.59 -18.16 0.71
N GLU A 143 2.32 -18.48 1.00
CA GLU A 143 1.66 -18.17 2.27
C GLU A 143 1.22 -19.50 2.90
N ILE A 144 1.59 -19.73 4.16
CA ILE A 144 1.13 -20.85 4.99
C ILE A 144 0.15 -20.30 6.02
N PHE A 145 -1.04 -20.90 6.09
CA PHE A 145 -2.07 -20.52 7.05
C PHE A 145 -2.24 -21.58 8.14
N GLU A 146 -2.44 -21.10 9.37
CA GLU A 146 -2.83 -21.89 10.54
C GLU A 146 -4.23 -21.43 10.96
N GLY A 147 -5.26 -22.09 10.43
CA GLY A 147 -6.64 -21.62 10.56
C GLY A 147 -6.86 -20.34 9.74
N GLU A 148 -7.05 -19.20 10.40
CA GLU A 148 -7.30 -17.89 9.80
C GLU A 148 -6.06 -16.98 9.80
N GLU A 149 -4.98 -17.37 10.49
CA GLU A 149 -3.77 -16.57 10.63
C GLU A 149 -2.69 -17.03 9.65
N ILE A 150 -1.85 -16.09 9.21
CA ILE A 150 -0.67 -16.38 8.40
C ILE A 150 0.44 -16.84 9.35
N GLY A 151 0.81 -18.13 9.28
CA GLY A 151 1.93 -18.70 10.02
C GLY A 151 3.28 -18.38 9.39
N SER A 152 3.34 -18.33 8.04
CA SER A 152 4.53 -17.88 7.30
C SER A 152 4.18 -17.29 5.94
N ASP A 153 4.89 -16.22 5.56
CA ASP A 153 4.83 -15.55 4.24
C ASP A 153 6.27 -15.22 3.83
N ASP A 154 6.76 -15.80 2.73
CA ASP A 154 8.10 -15.53 2.22
C ASP A 154 8.20 -15.78 0.70
N PHE A 155 9.33 -15.43 0.12
CA PHE A 155 9.65 -15.64 -1.27
C PHE A 155 9.87 -17.14 -1.55
N CYS A 156 9.24 -17.63 -2.60
CA CYS A 156 9.68 -18.86 -3.26
C CYS A 156 9.55 -18.67 -4.77
N SER A 157 10.55 -19.09 -5.53
CA SER A 157 10.46 -19.16 -6.99
C SER A 157 9.40 -20.19 -7.37
N PHE A 158 8.37 -19.79 -8.12
CA PHE A 158 7.29 -20.71 -8.50
C PHE A 158 7.82 -21.88 -9.33
N GLU A 159 8.76 -21.60 -10.24
CA GLU A 159 9.39 -22.61 -11.11
C GLU A 159 10.21 -23.63 -10.32
N ASP A 160 10.86 -23.20 -9.24
CA ASP A 160 11.67 -24.10 -8.39
C ASP A 160 10.81 -24.85 -7.36
N SER A 161 9.68 -24.26 -6.97
CA SER A 161 8.79 -24.80 -5.96
C SER A 161 7.70 -25.71 -6.52
N VAL A 162 7.40 -25.68 -7.82
CA VAL A 162 6.32 -26.49 -8.41
C VAL A 162 6.88 -27.40 -9.51
N ALA A 163 6.82 -28.71 -9.28
CA ALA A 163 7.26 -29.72 -10.24
C ALA A 163 6.13 -30.69 -10.61
N LEU A 164 6.03 -31.06 -11.90
CA LEU A 164 5.17 -32.16 -12.34
C LEU A 164 5.93 -33.48 -12.23
N LYS A 165 5.46 -34.39 -11.37
CA LYS A 165 6.03 -35.72 -11.19
C LYS A 165 4.93 -36.76 -11.15
N ASN A 166 5.02 -37.78 -12.02
CA ASN A 166 4.04 -38.87 -12.10
C ASN A 166 2.59 -38.34 -12.21
N ASP A 167 2.35 -37.41 -13.14
CA ASP A 167 1.06 -36.74 -13.36
C ASP A 167 0.49 -35.99 -12.14
N ARG A 168 1.35 -35.62 -11.18
CA ARG A 168 0.99 -34.84 -9.99
C ARG A 168 1.88 -33.62 -9.87
N TYR A 169 1.28 -32.47 -9.55
CA TYR A 169 2.05 -31.32 -9.10
C TYR A 169 2.52 -31.55 -7.67
N ILE A 170 3.82 -31.44 -7.45
CA ILE A 170 4.46 -31.45 -6.15
C ILE A 170 4.89 -30.02 -5.85
N ILE A 171 4.45 -29.52 -4.70
CA ILE A 171 4.85 -28.20 -4.19
C ILE A 171 5.91 -28.42 -3.12
N VAL A 172 7.08 -27.81 -3.32
CA VAL A 172 8.19 -27.82 -2.38
C VAL A 172 8.39 -26.40 -1.89
N ILE A 173 7.96 -26.15 -0.65
CA ILE A 173 8.18 -24.90 0.06
C ILE A 173 9.41 -25.05 0.97
N PRO A 174 10.20 -23.99 1.17
CA PRO A 174 11.29 -24.00 2.14
C PRO A 174 10.74 -24.40 3.51
N ALA A 175 11.37 -25.40 4.14
CA ALA A 175 11.04 -25.76 5.51
C ALA A 175 11.57 -24.66 6.43
N ASN A 176 10.70 -23.72 6.82
CA ASN A 176 10.98 -22.91 7.99
C ASN A 176 10.81 -23.84 9.20
N ALA A 177 11.89 -24.08 9.94
CA ALA A 177 12.03 -25.16 10.91
C ALA A 177 11.04 -25.10 12.11
N GLU A 178 10.16 -24.09 12.15
CA GLU A 178 9.31 -23.77 13.28
C GLU A 178 7.83 -24.13 13.07
N ILE A 179 7.35 -24.44 11.85
CA ILE A 179 5.93 -24.71 11.60
C ILE A 179 5.65 -26.22 11.58
N PRO A 180 4.92 -26.77 12.57
CA PRO A 180 4.51 -28.16 12.54
C PRO A 180 3.51 -28.38 11.40
N LEU A 181 3.67 -29.46 10.63
CA LEU A 181 2.69 -29.84 9.60
C LEU A 181 1.28 -30.03 10.17
N VAL A 182 1.19 -30.43 11.44
CA VAL A 182 -0.06 -30.56 12.19
C VAL A 182 -0.48 -29.16 12.63
N GLY A 183 -1.36 -28.51 11.85
CA GLY A 183 -1.84 -27.15 12.12
C GLY A 183 -2.06 -26.33 10.85
N ILE A 184 -1.35 -26.69 9.78
CA ILE A 184 -1.48 -26.05 8.48
C ILE A 184 -2.87 -26.33 7.89
N SER A 185 -3.67 -25.29 7.69
CA SER A 185 -5.00 -25.36 7.08
C SER A 185 -4.96 -25.11 5.57
N GLU A 186 -4.07 -24.23 5.10
CA GLU A 186 -3.96 -23.82 3.71
C GLU A 186 -2.52 -23.46 3.35
N ILE A 187 -2.09 -23.83 2.14
CA ILE A 187 -0.85 -23.37 1.52
C ILE A 187 -1.23 -22.70 0.20
N ARG A 188 -0.86 -21.42 0.04
CA ARG A 188 -0.97 -20.70 -1.22
C ARG A 188 0.39 -20.54 -1.82
N ILE A 189 0.50 -20.79 -3.11
CA ILE A 189 1.68 -20.48 -3.91
C ILE A 189 1.23 -19.74 -5.16
N GLY A 190 1.97 -18.70 -5.54
CA GLY A 190 1.59 -17.92 -6.69
C GLY A 190 2.59 -16.83 -7.02
N SER A 191 2.19 -16.02 -7.99
CA SER A 191 2.94 -14.88 -8.47
C SER A 191 2.03 -13.66 -8.46
N SER A 192 2.50 -12.56 -7.90
CA SER A 192 1.68 -11.36 -7.67
C SER A 192 2.50 -10.09 -7.86
N TRP A 193 1.85 -9.02 -8.31
CA TRP A 193 2.45 -7.69 -8.31
C TRP A 193 2.40 -7.09 -6.91
N ARG A 194 3.55 -6.59 -6.44
CA ARG A 194 3.71 -5.99 -5.13
C ARG A 194 4.43 -4.63 -5.24
N ILE A 195 4.14 -3.72 -4.33
CA ILE A 195 4.74 -2.39 -4.23
C ILE A 195 6.17 -2.53 -3.72
N ALA A 196 7.12 -2.14 -4.56
CA ALA A 196 8.55 -2.21 -4.32
C ALA A 196 9.10 -0.96 -3.63
N SER A 197 8.57 0.21 -3.99
CA SER A 197 9.02 1.50 -3.46
C SER A 197 8.07 2.63 -3.88
N PHE A 198 8.24 3.77 -3.20
CA PHE A 198 7.62 5.05 -3.54
C PHE A 198 8.73 6.05 -3.91
N PRO A 199 9.26 5.99 -5.15
CA PRO A 199 10.36 6.86 -5.55
C PRO A 199 9.91 8.32 -5.67
N THR A 200 10.82 9.24 -5.35
CA THR A 200 10.63 10.66 -5.67
C THR A 200 10.56 10.83 -7.18
N LEU A 201 9.61 11.63 -7.66
CA LEU A 201 9.65 12.08 -9.06
C LEU A 201 10.84 13.02 -9.22
N GLU A 202 11.74 12.70 -10.15
CA GLU A 202 12.75 13.66 -10.56
C GLU A 202 12.02 14.82 -11.25
N THR A 203 11.97 15.98 -10.58
CA THR A 203 11.55 17.22 -11.22
C THR A 203 12.53 17.49 -12.38
N PRO A 204 12.04 17.76 -13.60
CA PRO A 204 12.92 18.15 -14.71
C PRO A 204 13.73 19.41 -14.42
#